data_AF-A0A0V1D896-F1
#
_entry.id   AF-A0A0V1D896-F1
#
_cell.length_a   1.000
_cell.length_b   1.000
_cell.length_c   1.000
_cell.angle_alpha   90.00
_cell.angle_beta   90.00
_cell.angle_gamma   90.00
#
_symmetry.space_group_name_H-M   'P 1'
#
loop_
_entity.id
_entity.type
_entity.pdbx_description
1 polymer ?
#
loop_
_entity_poly.entity_id
_entity_poly.type
_entity_poly.pdbx_seq_one_letter_code
_entity_poly.pdbx_strand_id
1 'polypeptide(L)'
;MKNCGKCSVLFEFKLTSPLGPLKVEECKNGLHTLQYDRKNLKWESIDATETIAFINTTGKESAVALLIQKWLNAYFEKDCEEMKTIIKNLNICCINQNLHAGLFKCKVYQELLNLPFGRKMSYQQVAMKLNNKNASRAVGNAMRTNPVVLIIPCHRVIRSTGDPGSYMGLQGRELKRWLLNFEIEIEDFEYDSEAEVYYYPCPCGDRFEISKLELQCGEDVARCPSCSLIIKVIYDLDEFMVCESIAMPISEVANMFPNIVVTEFHIKLFFIMLSKAFVCFGIRNKVVLFSPYIRTFSTSKAYLAKMTVRDALNAAIDEEMHRDDRVFLIGEEVAQYEGAYKVTKGLWKKYGDRRVVDTPITEMGFTGLAVGAAMAGLRPICEFMTFNFSMQAIDHIVNSSAKTLYMSAGQISSPIVFRGPNSTAVGVGAQHSQDFSSWYAQCPGMKVLSPFSSEDAKGLLKTAIRDENPVVFLENELLYGVPFDMSEEAMKDDFLIPMGVAKVERDGNHITLVSFSRMVQVCLDAAEELEKMGVSAEIINLRSLRPFDMETIKQSVMKTNHLVTVENGWHFCGVGAEICAQVMESEAFDYLDAPVLRVAGVEVPMPYAHNLETAAQPTPQDVIRVVKRE
;
A
#
# COMPACT_ATOMS: atom_id res chain seq x y z
N MET A 1 -23.22 6.58 27.01
CA MET A 1 -23.56 8.01 26.89
C MET A 1 -24.28 8.39 28.17
N LYS A 2 -23.71 9.28 29.01
CA LYS A 2 -24.47 9.90 30.11
C LYS A 2 -24.79 11.31 29.61
N ASN A 3 -26.07 11.53 29.33
CA ASN A 3 -26.66 12.77 28.82
C ASN A 3 -26.27 13.96 29.71
N CYS A 4 -26.51 15.18 29.24
CA CYS A 4 -26.66 16.35 30.10
C CYS A 4 -27.72 16.00 31.17
N GLY A 5 -27.29 15.45 32.30
CA GLY A 5 -28.10 14.66 33.24
C GLY A 5 -29.13 15.45 34.06
N LYS A 6 -29.63 16.56 33.49
CA LYS A 6 -30.55 17.52 34.10
C LYS A 6 -31.69 17.99 33.18
N CYS A 7 -31.71 17.64 31.89
CA CYS A 7 -32.80 18.01 30.96
C CYS A 7 -33.51 16.75 30.43
N SER A 8 -34.84 16.68 30.54
CA SER A 8 -35.65 15.64 29.90
C SER A 8 -35.89 15.96 28.43
N VAL A 9 -35.69 14.99 27.54
CA VAL A 9 -36.01 15.11 26.11
C VAL A 9 -37.53 15.32 25.97
N LEU A 10 -37.92 16.36 25.23
CA LEU A 10 -39.32 16.70 24.96
C LEU A 10 -39.78 16.18 23.59
N PHE A 11 -38.89 16.26 22.60
CA PHE A 11 -39.17 15.83 21.24
C PHE A 11 -37.96 15.07 20.67
N GLU A 12 -38.25 14.06 19.85
CA GLU A 12 -37.28 13.26 19.12
C GLU A 12 -37.68 13.23 17.64
N PHE A 13 -36.72 13.52 16.77
CA PHE A 13 -36.88 13.54 15.32
C PHE A 13 -35.79 12.70 14.67
N LYS A 14 -36.15 12.07 13.55
CA LYS A 14 -35.18 11.46 12.63
C LYS A 14 -35.12 12.30 11.36
N LEU A 15 -33.91 12.53 10.89
CA LEU A 15 -33.67 13.16 9.61
C LEU A 15 -32.81 12.25 8.75
N THR A 16 -33.05 12.33 7.45
CA THR A 16 -32.18 11.76 6.43
C THR A 16 -31.18 12.83 6.02
N SER A 17 -29.93 12.44 5.78
CA SER A 17 -28.87 13.34 5.33
C SER A 17 -27.93 12.56 4.42
N PRO A 18 -27.11 13.25 3.60
CA PRO A 18 -26.03 12.64 2.84
C PRO A 18 -25.14 11.66 3.63
N LEU A 19 -25.01 11.88 4.95
CA LEU A 19 -24.20 11.04 5.85
C LEU A 19 -24.98 9.84 6.42
N GLY A 20 -26.21 9.60 5.98
CA GLY A 20 -27.15 8.65 6.57
C GLY A 20 -28.08 9.26 7.62
N PRO A 21 -28.86 8.44 8.34
CA PRO A 21 -29.85 8.92 9.29
C PRO A 21 -29.22 9.62 10.50
N LEU A 22 -29.71 10.82 10.85
CA LEU A 22 -29.36 11.50 12.11
C LEU A 22 -30.56 11.52 13.05
N LYS A 23 -30.26 11.43 14.34
CA LYS A 23 -31.18 11.58 15.45
C LYS A 23 -31.05 12.97 16.04
N VAL A 24 -32.15 13.70 16.14
CA VAL A 24 -32.23 15.02 16.78
C VAL A 24 -33.15 14.93 17.99
N GLU A 25 -32.67 15.37 19.14
CA GLU A 25 -33.46 15.48 20.36
C GLU A 25 -33.50 16.93 20.80
N GLU A 26 -34.69 17.40 21.19
CA GLU A 26 -34.93 18.74 21.73
C GLU A 26 -35.35 18.62 23.19
N CYS A 27 -34.90 19.56 24.03
CA CYS A 27 -35.43 19.74 25.38
C CYS A 27 -35.87 21.18 25.61
N LYS A 28 -36.41 21.50 26.79
CA LYS A 28 -36.91 22.85 27.13
C LYS A 28 -35.90 23.99 26.95
N ASN A 29 -34.60 23.68 26.84
CA ASN A 29 -33.51 24.64 26.67
C ASN A 29 -32.96 24.69 25.23
N GLY A 30 -33.65 24.08 24.26
CA GLY A 30 -33.24 23.98 22.86
C GLY A 30 -32.65 22.61 22.50
N LEU A 31 -31.75 22.59 21.51
CA LEU A 31 -31.14 21.38 20.98
C LEU A 31 -30.41 20.59 22.07
N HIS A 32 -30.84 19.35 22.29
CA HIS A 32 -30.29 18.46 23.30
C HIS A 32 -29.22 17.54 22.71
N THR A 33 -29.53 16.86 21.60
CA THR A 33 -28.57 16.02 20.87
C THR A 33 -28.79 16.11 19.35
N LEU A 34 -27.69 15.97 18.62
CA LEU A 34 -27.63 15.66 17.19
C LEU A 34 -26.58 14.56 17.07
N GLN A 35 -26.99 13.36 16.69
CA GLN A 35 -26.12 12.17 16.63
C GLN A 35 -26.41 11.36 15.37
N TYR A 36 -25.38 10.74 14.83
CA TYR A 36 -25.55 9.75 13.78
C TYR A 36 -26.23 8.49 14.30
N ASP A 37 -27.13 7.91 13.50
CA ASP A 37 -27.64 6.56 13.73
C ASP A 37 -26.56 5.53 13.35
N ARG A 38 -25.74 5.16 14.33
CA ARG A 38 -24.55 4.32 14.14
C ARG A 38 -24.83 2.96 13.49
N LYS A 39 -26.04 2.43 13.59
CA LYS A 39 -26.39 1.13 13.00
C LYS A 39 -26.61 1.20 11.49
N ASN A 40 -26.88 2.39 10.96
CA ASN A 40 -27.32 2.62 9.59
C ASN A 40 -26.37 3.56 8.81
N LEU A 41 -25.20 3.89 9.37
CA LEU A 41 -24.18 4.66 8.67
C LEU A 41 -23.53 3.83 7.56
N LYS A 42 -23.61 4.31 6.31
CA LYS A 42 -22.88 3.78 5.15
C LYS A 42 -21.95 4.85 4.60
N TRP A 43 -20.72 4.90 5.09
CA TRP A 43 -19.76 5.95 4.72
C TRP A 43 -19.17 5.78 3.31
N GLU A 44 -19.23 4.56 2.75
CA GLU A 44 -18.75 4.23 1.38
C GLU A 44 -19.69 4.72 0.27
N SER A 45 -20.91 5.15 0.63
CA SER A 45 -21.96 5.57 -0.30
C SER A 45 -22.53 6.94 0.04
N ILE A 46 -21.71 7.84 0.60
CA ILE A 46 -22.14 9.20 0.93
C ILE A 46 -22.34 9.97 -0.38
N ASP A 47 -23.56 10.41 -0.63
CA ASP A 47 -23.92 11.25 -1.76
C ASP A 47 -24.37 12.63 -1.25
N ALA A 48 -23.54 13.65 -1.47
CA ALA A 48 -23.80 15.02 -1.05
C ALA A 48 -25.03 15.65 -1.71
N THR A 49 -25.58 15.01 -2.75
CA THR A 49 -26.78 15.45 -3.46
C THR A 49 -28.09 14.88 -2.88
N GLU A 50 -28.02 13.97 -1.89
CA GLU A 50 -29.21 13.45 -1.22
C GLU A 50 -29.99 14.56 -0.51
N THR A 51 -31.31 14.59 -0.75
CA THR A 51 -32.20 15.58 -0.14
C THR A 51 -32.33 15.34 1.37
N ILE A 52 -32.12 16.38 2.17
CA ILE A 52 -32.34 16.33 3.61
C ILE A 52 -33.85 16.38 3.90
N ALA A 53 -34.43 15.24 4.28
CA ALA A 53 -35.85 15.12 4.59
C ALA A 53 -36.12 14.72 6.05
N PHE A 54 -37.20 15.26 6.60
CA PHE A 54 -37.70 14.90 7.92
C PHE A 54 -38.57 13.66 7.88
N ILE A 55 -38.32 12.75 8.81
CA ILE A 55 -39.30 11.74 9.20
C ILE A 55 -39.81 12.15 10.58
N ASN A 56 -40.96 12.84 10.61
CA ASN A 56 -41.57 13.27 11.87
C ASN A 56 -42.13 12.05 12.62
N THR A 57 -41.40 11.59 13.63
CA THR A 57 -41.78 10.44 14.46
C THR A 57 -42.83 10.77 15.53
N THR A 58 -43.14 12.05 15.76
CA THR A 58 -44.03 12.49 16.85
C THR A 58 -45.28 13.23 16.40
N GLY A 59 -45.37 13.60 15.11
CA GLY A 59 -46.48 14.36 14.54
C GLY A 59 -46.56 15.83 14.98
N LYS A 60 -45.53 16.35 15.65
CA LYS A 60 -45.47 17.73 16.17
C LYS A 60 -44.42 18.57 15.44
N GLU A 61 -44.67 19.86 15.31
CA GLU A 61 -43.72 20.82 14.74
C GLU A 61 -42.71 21.28 15.81
N SER A 62 -41.44 21.45 15.41
CA SER A 62 -40.37 21.97 16.27
C SER A 62 -39.56 23.01 15.51
N ALA A 63 -39.45 24.20 16.09
CA ALA A 63 -38.59 25.27 15.57
C ALA A 63 -37.11 24.87 15.60
N VAL A 64 -36.69 24.10 16.61
CA VAL A 64 -35.32 23.57 16.69
C VAL A 64 -35.06 22.63 15.53
N ALA A 65 -35.96 21.66 15.27
CA ALA A 65 -35.81 20.74 14.16
C ALA A 65 -35.65 21.50 12.83
N LEU A 66 -36.55 22.45 12.53
CA LEU A 66 -36.48 23.27 11.31
C LEU A 66 -35.14 24.00 11.17
N LEU A 67 -34.61 24.58 12.26
CA LEU A 67 -33.29 25.22 12.25
C LEU A 67 -32.16 24.22 11.96
N ILE A 68 -32.23 22.99 12.49
CA ILE A 68 -31.22 21.95 12.20
C ILE A 68 -31.26 21.53 10.72
N GLN A 69 -32.44 21.37 10.12
CA GLN A 69 -32.53 21.07 8.70
C GLN A 69 -31.94 22.21 7.86
N LYS A 70 -32.32 23.45 8.14
CA LYS A 70 -31.72 24.61 7.45
C LYS A 70 -30.20 24.65 7.61
N TRP A 71 -29.70 24.36 8.81
CA TRP A 71 -28.26 24.35 9.05
C TRP A 71 -27.55 23.24 8.28
N LEU A 72 -28.14 22.04 8.22
CA LEU A 72 -27.57 20.93 7.46
C LEU A 72 -27.59 21.23 5.95
N ASN A 73 -28.65 21.82 5.41
CA ASN A 73 -28.69 22.28 4.02
C ASN A 73 -27.55 23.26 3.76
N ALA A 74 -27.43 24.31 4.57
CA ALA A 74 -26.35 25.29 4.46
C ALA A 74 -24.95 24.64 4.59
N TYR A 75 -24.80 23.61 5.43
CA TYR A 75 -23.54 22.88 5.57
C TYR A 75 -23.14 22.12 4.29
N PHE A 76 -24.06 21.40 3.66
CA PHE A 76 -23.77 20.64 2.44
C PHE A 76 -23.73 21.51 1.19
N GLU A 77 -24.42 22.65 1.19
CA GLU A 77 -24.30 23.72 0.17
C GLU A 77 -23.07 24.61 0.39
N LYS A 78 -22.33 24.40 1.48
CA LYS A 78 -21.15 25.18 1.90
C LYS A 78 -21.45 26.68 2.16
N ASP A 79 -22.68 27.05 2.47
CA ASP A 79 -23.08 28.41 2.84
C ASP A 79 -22.66 28.75 4.28
N CYS A 80 -21.47 29.33 4.39
CA CYS A 80 -20.87 29.69 5.67
C CYS A 80 -21.59 30.83 6.42
N GLU A 81 -22.26 31.74 5.72
CA GLU A 81 -22.94 32.86 6.36
C GLU A 81 -24.31 32.45 6.91
N GLU A 82 -25.05 31.61 6.17
CA GLU A 82 -26.30 31.03 6.65
C GLU A 82 -26.05 30.09 7.84
N MET A 83 -25.00 29.25 7.78
CA MET A 83 -24.59 28.42 8.93
C MET A 83 -24.33 29.25 10.20
N LYS A 84 -23.60 30.37 10.09
CA LYS A 84 -23.32 31.26 11.23
C LYS A 84 -24.60 31.92 11.75
N THR A 85 -25.47 32.37 10.83
CA THR A 85 -26.74 33.01 11.17
C THR A 85 -27.67 32.07 11.92
N ILE A 86 -27.76 30.82 11.50
CA ILE A 86 -28.56 29.79 12.17
C ILE A 86 -27.97 29.44 13.53
N ILE A 87 -26.65 29.25 13.64
CA ILE A 87 -25.99 28.96 14.95
C ILE A 87 -26.27 30.07 15.96
N LYS A 88 -26.24 31.35 15.56
CA LYS A 88 -26.56 32.48 16.45
C LYS A 88 -27.99 32.43 17.00
N ASN A 89 -28.94 31.88 16.22
CA ASN A 89 -30.35 31.77 16.59
C ASN A 89 -30.71 30.42 17.23
N LEU A 90 -29.77 29.47 17.27
CA LEU A 90 -29.99 28.12 17.77
C LEU A 90 -29.55 27.99 19.23
N ASN A 91 -30.51 27.76 20.12
CA ASN A 91 -30.21 27.44 21.52
C ASN A 91 -29.66 26.01 21.65
N ILE A 92 -28.40 25.87 22.05
CA ILE A 92 -27.77 24.56 22.30
C ILE A 92 -27.70 24.30 23.81
N CYS A 93 -28.44 23.29 24.27
CA CYS A 93 -28.64 23.02 25.70
C CYS A 93 -27.33 22.82 26.48
N CYS A 94 -26.34 22.13 25.88
CA CYS A 94 -25.06 21.88 26.53
C CYS A 94 -24.13 23.09 26.63
N ILE A 95 -24.46 24.20 25.96
CA ILE A 95 -23.68 25.44 25.96
C ILE A 95 -24.29 26.47 26.92
N ASN A 96 -25.63 26.54 26.96
CA ASN A 96 -26.37 27.51 27.76
C ASN A 96 -26.42 27.18 29.27
N GLN A 97 -26.00 25.99 29.69
CA GLN A 97 -25.97 25.61 31.11
C GLN A 97 -24.63 25.98 31.77
N ASN A 98 -24.57 27.14 32.43
CA ASN A 98 -23.56 27.52 33.43
C ASN A 98 -23.67 26.65 34.71
N LEU A 99 -23.62 25.33 34.59
CA LEU A 99 -23.71 24.40 35.71
C LEU A 99 -22.30 23.86 36.05
N HIS A 100 -21.80 24.26 37.21
CA HIS A 100 -20.43 24.17 37.73
C HIS A 100 -19.66 22.83 37.63
N ALA A 101 -20.27 21.72 37.18
CA ALA A 101 -19.60 20.43 36.99
C ALA A 101 -19.13 20.14 35.54
N GLY A 102 -19.48 21.00 34.57
CA GLY A 102 -19.18 20.82 33.13
C GLY A 102 -18.41 21.97 32.47
N LEU A 103 -17.99 22.99 33.23
CA LEU A 103 -17.45 24.26 32.71
C LEU A 103 -16.34 24.09 31.66
N PHE A 104 -15.41 23.14 31.86
CA PHE A 104 -14.35 22.91 30.88
C PHE A 104 -14.88 22.36 29.55
N LYS A 105 -15.82 21.40 29.59
CA LYS A 105 -16.41 20.85 28.36
C LYS A 105 -17.23 21.90 27.61
N CYS A 106 -17.99 22.72 28.33
CA CYS A 106 -18.75 23.82 27.73
C CYS A 106 -17.82 24.82 27.04
N LYS A 107 -16.70 25.18 27.69
CA LYS A 107 -15.68 26.04 27.08
C LYS A 107 -15.05 25.42 25.83
N VAL A 108 -14.78 24.10 25.84
CA VAL A 108 -14.31 23.39 24.64
C VAL A 108 -15.35 23.50 23.52
N TYR A 109 -16.63 23.22 23.79
CA TYR A 109 -17.68 23.29 22.78
C TYR A 109 -17.88 24.71 22.22
N GLN A 110 -17.82 25.73 23.08
CA GLN A 110 -17.85 27.14 22.67
C GLN A 110 -16.68 27.49 21.75
N GLU A 111 -15.46 27.02 22.08
CA GLU A 111 -14.30 27.25 21.22
C GLU A 111 -14.44 26.57 19.86
N LEU A 112 -15.02 25.36 19.82
CA LEU A 112 -15.26 24.65 18.56
C LEU A 112 -16.34 25.29 17.69
N LEU A 113 -17.36 25.93 18.28
CA LEU A 113 -18.33 26.71 17.49
C LEU A 113 -17.69 27.90 16.78
N ASN A 114 -16.60 28.45 17.33
CA ASN A 114 -15.85 29.53 16.72
C ASN A 114 -14.84 29.04 15.66
N LEU A 115 -14.69 27.72 15.47
CA LEU A 115 -13.76 27.15 14.48
C LEU A 115 -14.41 27.18 13.08
N PRO A 116 -13.89 27.99 12.12
CA PRO A 116 -14.53 28.16 10.82
C PRO A 116 -14.63 26.87 10.01
N PHE A 117 -15.55 26.84 9.03
CA PHE A 117 -15.64 25.78 8.03
C PHE A 117 -14.30 25.60 7.31
N GLY A 118 -13.88 24.35 7.08
CA GLY A 118 -12.60 24.01 6.45
C GLY A 118 -11.34 24.22 7.31
N ARG A 119 -11.43 24.97 8.42
CA ARG A 119 -10.28 25.23 9.30
C ARG A 119 -10.09 24.13 10.33
N LYS A 120 -8.85 23.63 10.43
CA LYS A 120 -8.44 22.56 11.35
C LYS A 120 -7.70 23.15 12.55
N MET A 121 -7.78 22.48 13.70
CA MET A 121 -6.99 22.79 14.90
C MET A 121 -6.45 21.53 15.54
N SER A 122 -5.33 21.59 16.24
CA SER A 122 -4.85 20.47 17.05
C SER A 122 -5.50 20.45 18.44
N TYR A 123 -5.56 19.28 19.07
CA TYR A 123 -5.99 19.16 20.48
C TYR A 123 -5.20 20.08 21.41
N GLN A 124 -3.93 20.33 21.10
CA GLN A 124 -3.06 21.24 21.85
C GLN A 124 -3.44 22.70 21.61
N GLN A 125 -3.73 23.10 20.37
CA GLN A 125 -4.16 24.46 20.05
C GLN A 125 -5.50 24.81 20.71
N VAL A 126 -6.46 23.88 20.74
CA VAL A 126 -7.72 24.07 21.49
C VAL A 126 -7.44 24.25 22.98
N ALA A 127 -6.58 23.41 23.56
CA ALA A 127 -6.21 23.50 24.97
C ALA A 127 -5.50 24.84 25.30
N MET A 128 -4.66 25.34 24.41
CA MET A 128 -4.00 26.64 24.52
C MET A 128 -4.98 27.81 24.49
N LYS A 129 -5.97 27.80 23.59
CA LYS A 129 -7.02 28.83 23.56
C LYS A 129 -7.87 28.88 24.83
N LEU A 130 -7.98 27.75 25.53
CA LEU A 130 -8.60 27.67 26.85
C LEU A 130 -7.67 28.03 28.01
N ASN A 131 -6.50 28.62 27.72
CA ASN A 131 -5.46 28.98 28.67
C ASN A 131 -4.95 27.79 29.51
N ASN A 132 -4.97 26.57 28.96
CA ASN A 132 -4.49 25.38 29.63
C ASN A 132 -3.75 24.43 28.68
N LYS A 133 -2.46 24.72 28.44
CA LYS A 133 -1.60 23.95 27.52
C LYS A 133 -1.48 22.45 27.80
N ASN A 134 -1.77 22.01 29.02
CA ASN A 134 -1.68 20.60 29.44
C ASN A 134 -3.02 19.86 29.32
N ALA A 135 -4.09 20.52 28.87
CA ALA A 135 -5.42 19.95 28.84
C ALA A 135 -5.78 19.19 27.54
N SER A 136 -4.83 18.88 26.65
CA SER A 136 -5.13 18.19 25.37
C SER A 136 -5.90 16.88 25.55
N ARG A 137 -5.58 16.08 26.57
CA ARG A 137 -6.32 14.85 26.89
C ARG A 137 -7.74 15.14 27.40
N ALA A 138 -7.91 16.22 28.17
CA ALA A 138 -9.22 16.65 28.65
C ALA A 138 -10.10 17.20 27.50
N VAL A 139 -9.50 17.89 26.52
CA VAL A 139 -10.17 18.29 25.27
C VAL A 139 -10.65 17.05 24.52
N GLY A 140 -9.77 16.06 24.28
CA GLY A 140 -10.16 14.81 23.62
C GLY A 140 -11.32 14.09 24.33
N ASN A 141 -11.29 14.05 25.67
CA ASN A 141 -12.38 13.49 26.48
C ASN A 141 -13.70 14.27 26.38
N ALA A 142 -13.66 15.60 26.25
CA ALA A 142 -14.85 16.41 26.00
C ALA A 142 -15.46 16.06 24.64
N MET A 143 -14.63 16.04 23.59
CA MET A 143 -15.04 15.77 22.21
C MET A 143 -15.62 14.36 22.01
N ARG A 144 -15.09 13.35 22.73
CA ARG A 144 -15.64 11.98 22.73
C ARG A 144 -17.11 11.93 23.15
N THR A 145 -17.53 12.90 23.97
CA THR A 145 -18.89 13.00 24.49
C THR A 145 -19.68 14.16 23.88
N ASN A 146 -19.28 14.65 22.71
CA ASN A 146 -19.98 15.72 22.00
C ASN A 146 -21.44 15.29 21.70
N PRO A 147 -22.44 15.95 22.31
CA PRO A 147 -23.84 15.58 22.11
C PRO A 147 -24.42 16.10 20.80
N VAL A 148 -23.79 17.08 20.14
CA VAL A 148 -24.28 17.73 18.92
C VAL A 148 -23.19 17.68 17.84
N VAL A 149 -23.04 16.53 17.20
CA VAL A 149 -22.05 16.33 16.12
C VAL A 149 -22.35 17.25 14.93
N LEU A 150 -21.36 17.49 14.06
CA LEU A 150 -21.39 18.44 12.94
C LEU A 150 -21.46 19.92 13.37
N ILE A 151 -22.48 20.31 14.14
CA ILE A 151 -22.65 21.69 14.61
C ILE A 151 -21.55 22.09 15.58
N ILE A 152 -21.22 21.22 16.56
CA ILE A 152 -19.96 21.32 17.31
C ILE A 152 -18.94 20.49 16.51
N PRO A 153 -18.05 21.11 15.73
CA PRO A 153 -17.30 20.44 14.66
C PRO A 153 -16.09 19.68 15.21
N CYS A 154 -16.33 18.63 16.00
CA CYS A 154 -15.25 17.87 16.61
C CYS A 154 -14.41 17.06 15.60
N HIS A 155 -14.86 16.92 14.36
CA HIS A 155 -14.09 16.36 13.25
C HIS A 155 -12.99 17.31 12.76
N ARG A 156 -13.07 18.62 13.02
CA ARG A 156 -12.03 19.59 12.64
C ARG A 156 -10.81 19.59 13.56
N VAL A 157 -10.88 18.90 14.71
CA VAL A 157 -9.75 18.82 15.63
C VAL A 157 -8.95 17.55 15.41
N ILE A 158 -7.68 17.70 15.06
CA ILE A 158 -6.78 16.61 14.66
C ILE A 158 -5.58 16.52 15.62
N ARG A 159 -4.74 15.50 15.45
CA ARG A 159 -3.45 15.44 16.16
C ARG A 159 -2.49 16.47 15.58
N SER A 160 -1.53 16.92 16.39
CA SER A 160 -0.46 17.83 15.92
C SER A 160 0.39 17.23 14.79
N THR A 161 0.40 15.90 14.66
CA THR A 161 1.07 15.16 13.58
C THR A 161 0.32 15.20 12.24
N GLY A 162 -0.83 15.87 12.16
CA GLY A 162 -1.70 15.84 10.98
C GLY A 162 -2.66 14.65 10.92
N ASP A 163 -2.49 13.64 11.79
CA ASP A 163 -3.39 12.49 11.86
C ASP A 163 -4.80 12.90 12.34
N PRO A 164 -5.87 12.50 11.64
CA PRO A 164 -7.24 12.81 12.05
C PRO A 164 -7.58 12.36 13.48
N GLY A 165 -6.93 11.32 14.02
CA GLY A 165 -7.27 10.75 15.32
C GLY A 165 -8.67 10.09 15.34
N SER A 166 -9.12 9.69 16.53
CA SER A 166 -10.40 8.98 16.68
C SER A 166 -11.60 9.92 16.60
N TYR A 167 -12.68 9.45 15.96
CA TYR A 167 -13.98 10.13 15.88
C TYR A 167 -15.07 9.11 16.15
N MET A 168 -15.90 9.34 17.16
CA MET A 168 -16.99 8.45 17.58
C MET A 168 -16.63 6.98 17.91
N GLY A 169 -15.35 6.62 17.97
CA GLY A 169 -14.86 5.24 18.17
C GLY A 169 -13.85 4.85 17.09
N LEU A 170 -13.62 3.55 16.89
CA LEU A 170 -12.72 3.03 15.84
C LEU A 170 -13.33 3.17 14.43
N GLN A 171 -14.65 3.02 14.29
CA GLN A 171 -15.36 3.04 13.00
C GLN A 171 -15.60 4.44 12.41
N GLY A 172 -15.44 5.52 13.17
CA GLY A 172 -15.74 6.88 12.67
C GLY A 172 -14.54 7.61 12.07
N ARG A 173 -13.36 6.99 11.99
CA ARG A 173 -12.15 7.61 11.42
C ARG A 173 -12.32 7.93 9.93
N GLU A 174 -12.95 7.03 9.17
CA GLU A 174 -13.20 7.26 7.74
C GLU A 174 -14.20 8.39 7.51
N LEU A 175 -15.32 8.41 8.25
CA LEU A 175 -16.27 9.53 8.23
C LEU A 175 -15.58 10.87 8.56
N LYS A 176 -14.65 10.89 9.52
CA LYS A 176 -13.87 12.10 9.83
C LYS A 176 -12.97 12.54 8.68
N ARG A 177 -12.32 11.61 7.97
CA ARG A 177 -11.53 11.93 6.77
C ARG A 177 -12.41 12.50 5.67
N TRP A 178 -13.56 11.87 5.41
CA TRP A 178 -14.51 12.34 4.42
C TRP A 178 -14.96 13.78 4.73
N LEU A 179 -15.39 14.07 5.96
CA LEU A 179 -15.79 15.42 6.39
C LEU A 179 -14.64 16.43 6.24
N LEU A 180 -13.43 16.05 6.64
CA LEU A 180 -12.26 16.91 6.52
C LEU A 180 -11.88 17.24 5.07
N ASN A 181 -12.20 16.35 4.13
CA ASN A 181 -11.97 16.56 2.70
C ASN A 181 -13.11 17.34 2.05
N PHE A 182 -14.36 17.05 2.42
CA PHE A 182 -15.55 17.76 1.97
C PHE A 182 -15.47 19.27 2.26
N GLU A 183 -14.95 19.63 3.43
CA GLU A 183 -14.81 21.02 3.87
C GLU A 183 -13.60 21.76 3.26
N ILE A 184 -12.79 21.12 2.40
CA ILE A 184 -11.71 21.79 1.68
C ILE A 184 -12.33 22.60 0.54
N GLU A 185 -11.93 23.87 0.44
CA GLU A 185 -12.25 24.73 -0.68
C GLU A 185 -11.40 24.30 -1.87
N ILE A 186 -12.03 24.03 -3.01
CA ILE A 186 -11.33 23.72 -4.26
C ILE A 186 -11.10 25.06 -4.94
N GLU A 187 -9.85 25.34 -5.29
CA GLU A 187 -9.45 26.56 -5.99
C GLU A 187 -8.83 26.18 -7.34
N ASP A 188 -9.06 27.03 -8.34
CA ASP A 188 -8.59 26.80 -9.71
C ASP A 188 -7.09 27.10 -9.84
N PHE A 189 -6.42 26.36 -10.72
CA PHE A 189 -5.07 26.68 -11.14
C PHE A 189 -5.08 27.81 -12.19
N GLU A 190 -4.06 28.64 -12.17
CA GLU A 190 -3.79 29.59 -13.26
C GLU A 190 -3.02 28.89 -14.39
N TYR A 191 -3.38 29.13 -15.65
CA TYR A 191 -2.72 28.51 -16.80
C TYR A 191 -1.74 29.45 -17.49
N ASP A 192 -0.49 29.02 -17.60
CA ASP A 192 0.55 29.65 -18.40
C ASP A 192 0.59 29.01 -19.79
N SER A 193 0.20 29.78 -20.81
CA SER A 193 0.12 29.30 -22.19
C SER A 193 1.47 29.21 -22.90
N GLU A 194 2.51 29.87 -22.41
CA GLU A 194 3.85 29.81 -23.01
C GLU A 194 4.63 28.60 -22.50
N ALA A 195 4.47 28.28 -21.21
CA ALA A 195 5.05 27.08 -20.59
C ALA A 195 4.17 25.82 -20.74
N GLU A 196 2.90 25.98 -21.13
CA GLU A 196 1.87 24.93 -21.09
C GLU A 196 1.72 24.29 -19.70
N VAL A 197 1.74 25.12 -18.65
CA VAL A 197 1.72 24.68 -17.24
C VAL A 197 0.59 25.36 -16.48
N TYR A 198 -0.16 24.56 -15.73
CA TYR A 198 -1.05 25.04 -14.68
C TYR A 198 -0.25 25.24 -13.40
N TYR A 199 -0.43 26.37 -12.73
CA TYR A 199 0.17 26.61 -11.42
C TYR A 199 -0.81 27.11 -10.36
N TYR A 200 -0.48 26.84 -9.11
CA TYR A 200 -1.23 27.29 -7.93
C TYR A 200 -0.25 27.76 -6.84
N PRO A 201 -0.48 28.89 -6.16
CA PRO A 201 0.46 29.42 -5.18
C PRO A 201 0.60 28.51 -3.96
N CYS A 202 1.84 28.24 -3.55
CA CYS A 202 2.14 27.50 -2.34
C CYS A 202 2.37 28.43 -1.14
N PRO A 203 1.88 28.09 0.07
CA PRO A 203 2.12 28.90 1.27
C PRO A 203 3.58 29.16 1.64
N CYS A 204 4.53 28.39 1.11
CA CYS A 204 5.97 28.63 1.34
C CYS A 204 6.57 29.72 0.44
N GLY A 205 5.78 30.32 -0.47
CA GLY A 205 6.22 31.34 -1.41
C GLY A 205 6.67 30.80 -2.78
N ASP A 206 6.56 29.49 -2.98
CA ASP A 206 6.77 28.83 -4.27
C ASP A 206 5.42 28.58 -4.96
N ARG A 207 5.38 27.81 -6.05
CA ARG A 207 4.15 27.38 -6.71
C ARG A 207 4.10 25.87 -6.91
N PHE A 208 2.91 25.32 -6.78
CA PHE A 208 2.58 24.00 -7.31
C PHE A 208 2.47 24.14 -8.82
N GLU A 209 3.07 23.23 -9.57
CA GLU A 209 3.00 23.22 -11.04
C GLU A 209 2.57 21.83 -11.52
N ILE A 210 1.76 21.81 -12.58
CA ILE A 210 1.46 20.61 -13.36
C ILE A 210 1.28 21.01 -14.83
N SER A 211 2.00 20.36 -15.73
CA SER A 211 1.91 20.65 -17.16
C SER A 211 0.60 20.13 -17.75
N LYS A 212 0.15 20.77 -18.84
CA LYS A 212 -0.98 20.30 -19.64
C LYS A 212 -0.75 18.88 -20.14
N LEU A 213 0.49 18.55 -20.51
CA LEU A 213 0.89 17.21 -20.93
C LEU A 213 0.78 16.19 -19.79
N GLU A 214 1.18 16.56 -18.57
CA GLU A 214 1.02 15.71 -17.38
C GLU A 214 -0.47 15.41 -17.10
N LEU A 215 -1.35 16.43 -17.16
CA LEU A 215 -2.80 16.23 -17.05
C LEU A 215 -3.37 15.34 -18.17
N GLN A 216 -2.95 15.57 -19.42
CA GLN A 216 -3.32 14.71 -20.57
C GLN A 216 -2.84 13.26 -20.41
N CYS A 217 -1.75 13.04 -19.68
CA CYS A 217 -1.20 11.71 -19.40
C CYS A 217 -1.83 11.06 -18.16
N GLY A 218 -2.79 11.70 -17.49
CA GLY A 218 -3.46 11.15 -16.31
C GLY A 218 -2.84 11.54 -14.98
N GLU A 219 -1.75 12.33 -14.96
CA GLU A 219 -1.14 12.82 -13.71
C GLU A 219 -2.04 13.87 -13.07
N ASP A 220 -2.40 13.67 -11.80
CA ASP A 220 -3.36 14.52 -11.10
C ASP A 220 -2.82 15.04 -9.77
N VAL A 221 -1.48 15.05 -9.58
CA VAL A 221 -0.83 15.51 -8.35
C VAL A 221 0.24 16.55 -8.65
N ALA A 222 -0.03 17.81 -8.29
CA ALA A 222 0.94 18.88 -8.34
C ALA A 222 1.77 18.93 -7.04
N ARG A 223 3.07 19.16 -7.16
CA ARG A 223 4.01 19.15 -6.02
C ARG A 223 4.70 20.49 -5.89
N CYS A 224 4.86 20.96 -4.66
CA CYS A 224 5.67 22.14 -4.36
C CYS A 224 7.16 21.75 -4.26
N PRO A 225 8.07 22.38 -5.04
CA PRO A 225 9.49 22.06 -4.99
C PRO A 225 10.15 22.44 -3.67
N SER A 226 9.70 23.53 -3.04
CA SER A 226 10.35 24.08 -1.86
C SER A 226 9.96 23.42 -0.53
N CYS A 227 8.72 22.97 -0.37
CA CYS A 227 8.22 22.54 0.96
C CYS A 227 7.57 21.15 0.98
N SER A 228 7.72 20.36 -0.08
CA SER A 228 7.21 18.98 -0.19
C SER A 228 5.69 18.82 -0.03
N LEU A 229 4.94 19.92 0.01
CA LEU A 229 3.47 19.87 -0.03
C LEU A 229 3.04 19.31 -1.38
N ILE A 230 1.93 18.59 -1.37
CA ILE A 230 1.30 18.06 -2.58
C ILE A 230 -0.18 18.45 -2.57
N ILE A 231 -0.73 18.70 -3.75
CA ILE A 231 -2.15 18.91 -3.96
C ILE A 231 -2.64 18.02 -5.09
N LYS A 232 -3.87 17.53 -4.95
CA LYS A 232 -4.52 16.74 -5.99
C LYS A 232 -5.31 17.69 -6.89
N VAL A 233 -5.04 17.64 -8.19
CA VAL A 233 -5.70 18.42 -9.24
C VAL A 233 -6.95 17.67 -9.68
N ILE A 234 -8.07 18.39 -9.79
CA ILE A 234 -9.34 17.85 -10.28
C ILE A 234 -9.56 18.47 -11.65
N TYR A 235 -9.74 17.65 -12.68
CA TYR A 235 -9.92 18.09 -14.06
C TYR A 235 -10.82 17.12 -14.82
N ASP A 236 -11.40 17.59 -15.94
CA ASP A 236 -12.17 16.77 -16.86
C ASP A 236 -11.28 16.33 -18.03
N LEU A 237 -11.07 15.02 -18.17
CA LEU A 237 -10.21 14.47 -19.23
C LEU A 237 -10.68 14.82 -20.63
N ASP A 238 -11.98 14.99 -20.84
CA ASP A 238 -12.55 15.25 -22.16
C ASP A 238 -12.18 16.65 -22.68
N GLU A 239 -11.92 17.61 -21.79
CA GLU A 239 -11.49 18.97 -22.16
C GLU A 239 -10.03 19.02 -22.66
N PHE A 240 -9.22 18.02 -22.31
CA PHE A 240 -7.79 17.99 -22.62
C PHE A 240 -7.45 17.10 -23.83
N MET A 241 -8.38 16.28 -24.30
CA MET A 241 -8.22 15.36 -25.43
C MET A 241 -8.68 15.99 -26.76
N VAL A 242 -7.91 16.92 -27.33
CA VAL A 242 -8.17 17.43 -28.70
C VAL A 242 -7.23 16.75 -29.70
N CYS A 243 -7.76 15.82 -30.49
CA CYS A 243 -7.04 15.21 -31.60
C CYS A 243 -7.33 15.99 -32.90
N GLU A 244 -6.49 16.96 -33.25
CA GLU A 244 -6.58 17.59 -34.58
C GLU A 244 -6.15 16.60 -35.68
N SER A 245 -7.03 16.42 -36.66
CA SER A 245 -6.91 15.45 -37.73
C SER A 245 -6.01 15.97 -38.86
N ILE A 246 -4.84 15.36 -39.04
CA ILE A 246 -4.00 15.57 -40.24
C ILE A 246 -4.39 14.51 -41.27
N ALA A 247 -5.12 14.90 -42.32
CA ALA A 247 -5.49 14.03 -43.43
C ALA A 247 -4.47 14.15 -44.58
N MET A 248 -3.69 13.09 -44.86
CA MET A 248 -2.96 12.96 -46.14
C MET A 248 -3.79 12.15 -47.16
N PRO A 249 -3.73 12.48 -48.47
CA PRO A 249 -4.43 11.74 -49.51
C PRO A 249 -3.84 10.33 -49.74
N ILE A 250 -4.73 9.35 -49.88
CA ILE A 250 -4.44 7.91 -50.05
C ILE A 250 -3.47 7.61 -51.21
N SER A 251 -3.46 8.46 -52.24
CA SER A 251 -2.61 8.29 -53.42
C SER A 251 -1.11 8.42 -53.15
N GLU A 252 -0.70 9.16 -52.13
CA GLU A 252 0.73 9.32 -51.81
C GLU A 252 1.27 8.12 -51.03
N VAL A 253 0.46 7.52 -50.15
CA VAL A 253 0.83 6.34 -49.36
C VAL A 253 0.96 5.10 -50.23
N ALA A 254 0.11 4.97 -51.26
CA ALA A 254 0.14 3.85 -52.20
C ALA A 254 1.46 3.78 -53.01
N ASN A 255 2.06 4.93 -53.33
CA ASN A 255 3.31 5.00 -54.09
C ASN A 255 4.55 4.59 -53.27
N MET A 256 4.49 4.60 -51.95
CA MET A 256 5.61 4.21 -51.09
C MET A 256 5.75 2.69 -50.93
N PHE A 257 4.70 1.92 -51.25
CA PHE A 257 4.69 0.46 -51.07
C PHE A 257 4.08 -0.26 -52.29
N PRO A 258 4.80 -0.32 -53.43
CA PRO A 258 4.25 -0.77 -54.71
C PRO A 258 3.83 -2.25 -54.76
N ASN A 259 4.17 -3.06 -53.75
CA ASN A 259 3.87 -4.50 -53.70
C ASN A 259 2.86 -4.90 -52.61
N ILE A 260 2.17 -3.93 -51.99
CA ILE A 260 1.19 -4.20 -50.92
C ILE A 260 -0.16 -3.61 -51.33
N VAL A 261 -1.22 -4.41 -51.28
CA VAL A 261 -2.59 -3.93 -51.49
C VAL A 261 -3.03 -3.14 -50.26
N VAL A 262 -2.90 -1.82 -50.32
CA VAL A 262 -3.30 -0.91 -49.24
C VAL A 262 -4.82 -0.73 -49.28
N THR A 263 -5.52 -1.23 -48.26
CA THR A 263 -6.95 -0.95 -48.05
C THR A 263 -7.13 0.17 -47.03
N GLU A 264 -8.31 0.80 -47.02
CA GLU A 264 -8.66 1.90 -46.10
C GLU A 264 -8.45 1.53 -44.60
N PHE A 265 -8.58 0.24 -44.27
CA PHE A 265 -8.30 -0.32 -42.94
C PHE A 265 -6.81 -0.25 -42.56
N HIS A 266 -5.91 -0.54 -43.50
CA HIS A 266 -4.46 -0.47 -43.27
C HIS A 266 -3.99 0.98 -43.08
N ILE A 267 -4.62 1.94 -43.78
CA ILE A 267 -4.31 3.36 -43.63
C ILE A 267 -4.74 3.88 -42.25
N LYS A 268 -5.93 3.48 -41.77
CA LYS A 268 -6.38 3.82 -40.41
C LYS A 268 -5.46 3.23 -39.34
N LEU A 269 -5.01 1.98 -39.49
CA LEU A 269 -4.07 1.36 -38.56
C LEU A 269 -2.69 2.04 -38.60
N PHE A 270 -2.23 2.44 -39.78
CA PHE A 270 -0.96 3.13 -40.00
C PHE A 270 -0.98 4.57 -39.42
N PHE A 271 -2.09 5.30 -39.54
CA PHE A 271 -2.26 6.62 -38.91
C PHE A 271 -2.41 6.55 -37.38
N ILE A 272 -3.07 5.52 -36.84
CA ILE A 272 -3.14 5.26 -35.40
C ILE A 272 -1.75 4.90 -34.83
N MET A 273 -0.92 4.21 -35.61
CA MET A 273 0.46 3.93 -35.25
C MET A 273 1.39 5.14 -35.39
N LEU A 274 1.17 5.99 -36.40
CA LEU A 274 1.97 7.21 -36.62
C LEU A 274 1.63 8.35 -35.66
N SER A 275 0.37 8.48 -35.23
CA SER A 275 -0.02 9.48 -34.22
C SER A 275 0.64 9.21 -32.86
N LYS A 276 0.94 7.94 -32.54
CA LYS A 276 1.77 7.56 -31.38
C LYS A 276 3.27 7.80 -31.59
N ALA A 277 3.74 7.88 -32.84
CA ALA A 277 5.16 7.99 -33.17
C ALA A 277 5.64 9.43 -33.39
N PHE A 278 4.78 10.36 -33.81
CA PHE A 278 5.20 11.70 -34.26
C PHE A 278 5.18 12.83 -33.22
N VAL A 279 4.64 12.62 -32.02
CA VAL A 279 4.69 13.65 -30.95
C VAL A 279 6.08 13.73 -30.29
N CYS A 280 6.98 12.77 -30.55
CA CYS A 280 8.26 12.66 -29.84
C CYS A 280 9.51 13.13 -30.60
N PHE A 281 9.44 13.68 -31.81
CA PHE A 281 10.66 14.13 -32.50
C PHE A 281 10.50 15.38 -33.40
N GLY A 282 11.17 16.47 -32.99
CA GLY A 282 11.48 17.67 -33.78
C GLY A 282 11.26 18.94 -32.94
N ILE A 283 12.20 19.87 -32.73
CA ILE A 283 13.15 20.49 -33.66
C ILE A 283 14.26 21.22 -32.85
N ARG A 284 15.56 20.96 -33.12
CA ARG A 284 16.51 21.95 -33.71
C ARG A 284 17.95 21.42 -33.87
N ASN A 285 18.40 21.55 -35.12
CA ASN A 285 19.75 21.41 -35.67
C ASN A 285 20.93 21.72 -34.74
N LYS A 286 21.87 20.76 -34.64
CA LYS A 286 23.32 21.00 -34.81
C LYS A 286 24.06 19.68 -35.07
N VAL A 287 24.75 19.64 -36.21
CA VAL A 287 25.62 18.54 -36.64
C VAL A 287 26.83 18.46 -35.71
N VAL A 288 27.05 17.31 -35.07
CA VAL A 288 28.34 16.91 -34.50
C VAL A 288 28.61 15.47 -34.91
N LEU A 289 29.69 15.27 -35.66
CA LEU A 289 30.20 13.97 -36.09
C LEU A 289 30.56 13.09 -34.87
N PHE A 290 30.01 11.88 -34.79
CA PHE A 290 30.44 10.87 -33.82
C PHE A 290 31.15 9.70 -34.53
N SER A 291 32.36 9.41 -34.03
CA SER A 291 33.11 8.15 -34.14
C SER A 291 32.41 7.07 -33.28
N PRO A 292 32.52 5.76 -33.58
CA PRO A 292 31.58 4.76 -33.09
C PRO A 292 31.87 4.40 -31.63
N TYR A 293 31.01 4.87 -30.73
CA TYR A 293 30.72 4.20 -29.47
C TYR A 293 29.20 4.01 -29.38
N ILE A 294 28.82 2.78 -29.10
CA ILE A 294 27.46 2.25 -28.97
C ILE A 294 26.63 3.19 -28.07
N ARG A 295 25.56 3.79 -28.62
CA ARG A 295 24.57 4.55 -27.86
C ARG A 295 23.37 3.66 -27.56
N THR A 296 23.15 3.43 -26.28
CA THR A 296 21.91 2.94 -25.69
C THR A 296 20.75 3.88 -26.04
N PHE A 297 19.62 3.29 -26.43
CA PHE A 297 18.37 4.01 -26.60
C PHE A 297 17.83 4.39 -25.22
N SER A 298 17.63 5.69 -24.99
CA SER A 298 16.90 6.19 -23.81
C SER A 298 15.42 5.99 -24.07
N THR A 299 14.82 4.98 -23.44
CA THR A 299 13.37 4.81 -23.34
C THR A 299 12.87 5.65 -22.19
N SER A 300 11.95 6.58 -22.45
CA SER A 300 11.14 7.23 -21.41
C SER A 300 10.48 6.16 -20.54
N LYS A 301 10.62 6.25 -19.21
CA LYS A 301 9.95 5.35 -18.26
C LYS A 301 8.44 5.43 -18.48
N ALA A 302 7.81 4.31 -18.85
CA ALA A 302 6.36 4.18 -18.83
C ALA A 302 5.82 4.51 -17.43
N TYR A 303 4.62 5.09 -17.33
CA TYR A 303 3.94 5.28 -16.06
C TYR A 303 3.60 3.90 -15.47
N LEU A 304 4.33 3.48 -14.44
CA LEU A 304 4.16 2.19 -13.81
C LEU A 304 3.09 2.31 -12.72
N ALA A 305 2.04 1.48 -12.80
CA ALA A 305 1.03 1.42 -11.75
C ALA A 305 1.69 0.99 -10.43
N LYS A 306 1.34 1.63 -9.30
CA LYS A 306 1.88 1.23 -7.99
C LYS A 306 1.01 0.19 -7.33
N MET A 307 1.63 -0.85 -6.78
CA MET A 307 0.95 -1.93 -6.08
C MET A 307 1.73 -2.29 -4.82
N THR A 308 1.04 -2.52 -3.70
CA THR A 308 1.71 -3.03 -2.50
C THR A 308 2.00 -4.51 -2.63
N VAL A 309 3.03 -5.02 -1.94
CA VAL A 309 3.34 -6.45 -1.92
C VAL A 309 2.14 -7.26 -1.42
N ARG A 310 1.40 -6.76 -0.43
CA ARG A 310 0.16 -7.40 0.05
C ARG A 310 -0.86 -7.56 -1.07
N ASP A 311 -1.12 -6.49 -1.82
CA ASP A 311 -2.11 -6.52 -2.89
C ASP A 311 -1.63 -7.42 -4.04
N ALA A 312 -0.32 -7.45 -4.33
CA ALA A 312 0.29 -8.33 -5.33
C ALA A 312 0.09 -9.82 -5.01
N LEU A 313 0.28 -10.18 -3.74
CA LEU A 313 -0.02 -11.54 -3.25
C LEU A 313 -1.52 -11.84 -3.32
N ASN A 314 -2.37 -10.89 -2.93
CA ASN A 314 -3.82 -11.05 -3.02
C ASN A 314 -4.27 -11.31 -4.47
N ALA A 315 -3.79 -10.51 -5.42
CA ALA A 315 -4.09 -10.66 -6.84
C ALA A 315 -3.60 -12.00 -7.39
N ALA A 316 -2.39 -12.44 -7.04
CA ALA A 316 -1.88 -13.75 -7.43
C ALA A 316 -2.78 -14.90 -6.93
N ILE A 317 -3.20 -14.86 -5.66
CA ILE A 317 -4.11 -15.88 -5.11
C ILE A 317 -5.47 -15.82 -5.82
N ASP A 318 -6.02 -14.62 -6.02
CA ASP A 318 -7.32 -14.43 -6.67
C ASP A 318 -7.33 -14.95 -8.11
N GLU A 319 -6.32 -14.56 -8.90
CA GLU A 319 -6.18 -14.95 -10.30
C GLU A 319 -6.02 -16.48 -10.44
N GLU A 320 -5.21 -17.13 -9.60
CA GLU A 320 -5.03 -18.58 -9.67
C GLU A 320 -6.25 -19.36 -9.13
N MET A 321 -6.95 -18.84 -8.12
CA MET A 321 -8.21 -19.43 -7.66
C MET A 321 -9.32 -19.29 -8.70
N HIS A 322 -9.35 -18.19 -9.45
CA HIS A 322 -10.27 -18.01 -10.58
C HIS A 322 -9.95 -18.98 -11.72
N ARG A 323 -8.65 -19.20 -11.98
CA ARG A 323 -8.16 -20.03 -13.08
C ARG A 323 -8.38 -21.54 -12.86
N ASP A 324 -8.21 -22.03 -11.63
CA ASP A 324 -8.25 -23.46 -11.33
C ASP A 324 -9.10 -23.76 -10.09
N ASP A 325 -10.21 -24.46 -10.29
CA ASP A 325 -11.16 -24.83 -9.24
C ASP A 325 -10.59 -25.75 -8.16
N ARG A 326 -9.44 -26.37 -8.43
CA ARG A 326 -8.72 -27.22 -7.47
C ARG A 326 -7.91 -26.41 -6.45
N VAL A 327 -7.64 -25.12 -6.73
CA VAL A 327 -6.85 -24.25 -5.85
C VAL A 327 -7.70 -23.77 -4.69
N PHE A 328 -7.26 -23.99 -3.46
CA PHE A 328 -7.99 -23.46 -2.29
C PHE A 328 -7.00 -22.98 -1.23
N LEU A 329 -7.43 -22.02 -0.43
CA LEU A 329 -6.65 -21.42 0.64
C LEU A 329 -7.10 -22.01 1.98
N ILE A 330 -6.14 -22.41 2.81
CA ILE A 330 -6.37 -22.97 4.15
C ILE A 330 -5.35 -22.41 5.15
N GLY A 331 -5.83 -22.00 6.32
CA GLY A 331 -4.97 -21.52 7.41
C GLY A 331 -5.77 -20.79 8.48
N GLU A 332 -5.06 -20.24 9.45
CA GLU A 332 -5.66 -19.49 10.55
C GLU A 332 -6.04 -18.08 10.10
N GLU A 333 -7.28 -17.66 10.36
CA GLU A 333 -7.79 -16.31 10.08
C GLU A 333 -7.81 -15.90 8.59
N VAL A 334 -7.57 -16.82 7.66
CA VAL A 334 -7.50 -16.55 6.23
C VAL A 334 -8.85 -16.15 5.61
N ALA A 335 -9.96 -16.51 6.25
CA ALA A 335 -11.29 -16.40 5.69
C ALA A 335 -12.08 -15.20 6.24
N GLN A 336 -12.85 -15.37 7.32
CA GLN A 336 -13.77 -14.34 7.81
C GLN A 336 -13.05 -13.13 8.39
N TYR A 337 -11.83 -13.32 8.89
CA TYR A 337 -10.98 -12.26 9.40
C TYR A 337 -10.22 -11.51 8.28
N GLU A 338 -10.38 -11.95 7.03
CA GLU A 338 -9.73 -11.37 5.85
C GLU A 338 -8.20 -11.51 5.86
N GLY A 339 -7.66 -12.48 6.59
CA GLY A 339 -6.22 -12.73 6.76
C GLY A 339 -5.62 -11.94 7.92
N ALA A 340 -4.75 -12.58 8.71
CA ALA A 340 -4.05 -11.94 9.84
C ALA A 340 -3.36 -10.62 9.42
N TYR A 341 -2.69 -10.64 8.27
CA TYR A 341 -2.00 -9.49 7.67
C TYR A 341 -2.71 -8.89 6.46
N LYS A 342 -3.98 -9.24 6.25
CA LYS A 342 -4.85 -8.77 5.17
C LYS A 342 -4.42 -9.16 3.74
N VAL A 343 -3.51 -10.13 3.60
CA VAL A 343 -3.11 -10.68 2.28
C VAL A 343 -4.29 -11.37 1.59
N THR A 344 -5.20 -11.99 2.33
CA THR A 344 -6.31 -12.79 1.78
C THR A 344 -7.63 -12.02 1.77
N LYS A 345 -7.56 -10.70 1.90
CA LYS A 345 -8.72 -9.82 1.99
C LYS A 345 -9.67 -10.00 0.81
N GLY A 346 -10.97 -10.08 1.11
CA GLY A 346 -12.03 -10.23 0.11
C GLY A 346 -12.18 -11.63 -0.51
N LEU A 347 -11.18 -12.51 -0.41
CA LEU A 347 -11.20 -13.82 -1.07
C LEU A 347 -12.34 -14.72 -0.54
N TRP A 348 -12.55 -14.77 0.78
CA TRP A 348 -13.64 -15.56 1.36
C TRP A 348 -15.01 -15.06 0.91
N LYS A 349 -15.21 -13.74 0.85
CA LYS A 349 -16.46 -13.15 0.35
C LYS A 349 -16.71 -13.51 -1.13
N LYS A 350 -15.65 -13.67 -1.91
CA LYS A 350 -15.70 -14.02 -3.34
C LYS A 350 -15.92 -15.52 -3.58
N TYR A 351 -15.20 -16.39 -2.87
CA TYR A 351 -15.15 -17.83 -3.16
C TYR A 351 -15.85 -18.74 -2.13
N GLY A 352 -16.18 -18.21 -0.96
CA GLY A 352 -16.91 -18.90 0.10
C GLY A 352 -16.13 -19.99 0.84
N ASP A 353 -16.82 -20.65 1.78
CA ASP A 353 -16.25 -21.59 2.76
C ASP A 353 -15.54 -22.80 2.15
N ARG A 354 -15.88 -23.17 0.90
CA ARG A 354 -15.28 -24.33 0.23
C ARG A 354 -13.87 -24.07 -0.29
N ARG A 355 -13.53 -22.81 -0.50
CA ARG A 355 -12.32 -22.40 -1.23
C ARG A 355 -11.40 -21.52 -0.38
N VAL A 356 -11.91 -20.91 0.68
CA VAL A 356 -11.13 -20.18 1.68
C VAL A 356 -11.54 -20.68 3.07
N VAL A 357 -10.66 -21.45 3.70
CA VAL A 357 -10.98 -22.31 4.85
C VAL A 357 -10.21 -21.85 6.09
N ASP A 358 -10.92 -21.27 7.06
CA ASP A 358 -10.37 -21.00 8.38
C ASP A 358 -10.12 -22.30 9.15
N THR A 359 -8.97 -22.38 9.82
CA THR A 359 -8.58 -23.54 10.63
C THR A 359 -8.53 -23.22 12.12
N PRO A 360 -8.65 -24.23 13.00
CA PRO A 360 -8.14 -24.12 14.36
C PRO A 360 -6.62 -23.89 14.37
N ILE A 361 -6.09 -23.41 15.50
CA ILE A 361 -4.66 -23.21 15.73
C ILE A 361 -3.98 -24.57 15.98
N THR A 362 -3.75 -25.29 14.89
CA THR A 362 -3.29 -26.69 14.87
C THR A 362 -2.43 -26.93 13.63
N GLU A 363 -1.29 -26.26 13.58
CA GLU A 363 -0.38 -26.18 12.43
C GLU A 363 -0.06 -27.55 11.83
N MET A 364 0.30 -28.52 12.67
CA MET A 364 0.52 -29.89 12.21
C MET A 364 -0.73 -30.48 11.54
N GLY A 365 -1.90 -30.31 12.17
CA GLY A 365 -3.15 -30.90 11.71
C GLY A 365 -3.60 -30.38 10.36
N PHE A 366 -3.71 -29.05 10.20
CA PHE A 366 -4.17 -28.49 8.93
C PHE A 366 -3.12 -28.65 7.81
N THR A 367 -1.82 -28.66 8.15
CA THR A 367 -0.76 -28.91 7.16
C THR A 367 -0.84 -30.34 6.63
N GLY A 368 -1.03 -31.33 7.51
CA GLY A 368 -1.24 -32.72 7.09
C GLY A 368 -2.48 -32.90 6.22
N LEU A 369 -3.57 -32.20 6.56
CA LEU A 369 -4.79 -32.17 5.75
C LEU A 369 -4.54 -31.56 4.37
N ALA A 370 -3.83 -30.43 4.30
CA ALA A 370 -3.47 -29.79 3.04
C ALA A 370 -2.59 -30.73 2.18
N VAL A 371 -1.55 -31.34 2.77
CA VAL A 371 -0.70 -32.30 2.05
C VAL A 371 -1.50 -33.49 1.52
N GLY A 372 -2.39 -34.06 2.33
CA GLY A 372 -3.28 -35.14 1.89
C GLY A 372 -4.23 -34.72 0.77
N ALA A 373 -4.77 -33.50 0.83
CA ALA A 373 -5.60 -32.94 -0.23
C ALA A 373 -4.81 -32.74 -1.53
N ALA A 374 -3.56 -32.30 -1.45
CA ALA A 374 -2.67 -32.18 -2.60
C ALA A 374 -2.43 -33.53 -3.28
N MET A 375 -2.11 -34.57 -2.49
CA MET A 375 -1.94 -35.94 -2.99
C MET A 375 -3.23 -36.53 -3.59
N ALA A 376 -4.39 -36.08 -3.13
CA ALA A 376 -5.69 -36.45 -3.67
C ALA A 376 -6.09 -35.66 -4.93
N GLY A 377 -5.23 -34.75 -5.42
CA GLY A 377 -5.40 -34.04 -6.68
C GLY A 377 -5.89 -32.58 -6.57
N LEU A 378 -5.99 -32.02 -5.35
CA LEU A 378 -6.25 -30.60 -5.14
C LEU A 378 -4.94 -29.78 -5.16
N ARG A 379 -5.04 -28.45 -5.11
CA ARG A 379 -3.89 -27.52 -5.13
C ARG A 379 -3.93 -26.54 -3.96
N PRO A 380 -3.71 -27.01 -2.72
CA PRO A 380 -3.81 -26.16 -1.55
C PRO A 380 -2.72 -25.07 -1.51
N ILE A 381 -3.15 -23.90 -1.07
CA ILE A 381 -2.31 -22.81 -0.57
C ILE A 381 -2.47 -22.84 0.96
N CYS A 382 -1.46 -23.38 1.64
CA CYS A 382 -1.42 -23.55 3.08
C CYS A 382 -0.71 -22.36 3.72
N GLU A 383 -1.44 -21.53 4.47
CA GLU A 383 -0.91 -20.33 5.12
C GLU A 383 -0.51 -20.61 6.57
N PHE A 384 0.73 -20.29 6.92
CA PHE A 384 1.14 -20.13 8.31
C PHE A 384 1.08 -18.64 8.67
N MET A 385 0.50 -18.33 9.83
CA MET A 385 0.43 -16.94 10.30
C MET A 385 1.82 -16.31 10.37
N THR A 386 2.83 -17.06 10.82
CA THR A 386 4.24 -16.76 10.58
C THR A 386 5.00 -18.07 10.38
N PHE A 387 6.13 -18.05 9.65
CA PHE A 387 6.96 -19.25 9.50
C PHE A 387 7.56 -19.77 10.81
N ASN A 388 7.59 -18.97 11.89
CA ASN A 388 7.94 -19.47 13.23
C ASN A 388 7.05 -20.65 13.64
N PHE A 389 5.77 -20.59 13.29
CA PHE A 389 4.79 -21.61 13.64
C PHE A 389 4.84 -22.83 12.73
N SER A 390 5.42 -22.68 11.53
CA SER A 390 5.68 -23.81 10.62
C SER A 390 6.59 -24.88 11.25
N MET A 391 7.39 -24.53 12.27
CA MET A 391 8.18 -25.52 13.03
C MET A 391 7.31 -26.63 13.64
N GLN A 392 6.07 -26.33 14.03
CA GLN A 392 5.16 -27.35 14.54
C GLN A 392 4.75 -28.36 13.46
N ALA A 393 4.77 -27.95 12.19
CA ALA A 393 4.29 -28.72 11.04
C ALA A 393 5.40 -29.15 10.07
N ILE A 394 6.67 -28.90 10.41
CA ILE A 394 7.80 -29.11 9.50
C ILE A 394 7.93 -30.57 9.03
N ASP A 395 7.46 -31.53 9.84
CA ASP A 395 7.42 -32.94 9.45
C ASP A 395 6.53 -33.18 8.23
N HIS A 396 5.35 -32.55 8.16
CA HIS A 396 4.51 -32.65 6.97
C HIS A 396 5.09 -31.91 5.76
N ILE A 397 5.74 -30.77 5.99
CA ILE A 397 6.41 -30.00 4.92
C ILE A 397 7.60 -30.77 4.33
N VAL A 398 8.35 -31.50 5.16
CA VAL A 398 9.58 -32.19 4.71
C VAL A 398 9.33 -33.66 4.39
N ASN A 399 8.84 -34.44 5.35
CA ASN A 399 8.73 -35.88 5.20
C ASN A 399 7.50 -36.29 4.39
N SER A 400 6.37 -35.61 4.58
CA SER A 400 5.13 -35.97 3.88
C SER A 400 5.04 -35.37 2.47
N SER A 401 5.42 -34.11 2.24
CA SER A 401 5.33 -33.53 0.90
C SER A 401 6.63 -33.65 0.10
N ALA A 402 7.73 -33.01 0.52
CA ALA A 402 8.96 -32.91 -0.27
C ALA A 402 9.52 -34.25 -0.77
N LYS A 403 9.55 -35.25 0.11
CA LYS A 403 10.20 -36.54 -0.19
C LYS A 403 9.29 -37.51 -0.94
N THR A 404 7.97 -37.28 -0.98
CA THR A 404 7.02 -38.31 -1.45
C THR A 404 7.10 -38.59 -2.94
N LEU A 405 7.33 -37.58 -3.78
CA LEU A 405 7.49 -37.82 -5.22
C LEU A 405 8.68 -38.74 -5.50
N TYR A 406 9.78 -38.56 -4.77
CA TYR A 406 10.95 -39.42 -4.88
C TYR A 406 10.69 -40.83 -4.31
N MET A 407 10.16 -40.94 -3.09
CA MET A 407 9.90 -42.23 -2.44
C MET A 407 8.86 -43.08 -3.18
N SER A 408 7.90 -42.44 -3.84
CA SER A 408 6.88 -43.10 -4.66
C SER A 408 7.35 -43.37 -6.09
N ALA A 409 8.62 -43.11 -6.43
CA ALA A 409 9.17 -43.25 -7.77
C ALA A 409 8.36 -42.51 -8.85
N GLY A 410 7.91 -41.29 -8.53
CA GLY A 410 7.16 -40.42 -9.43
C GLY A 410 5.65 -40.67 -9.47
N GLN A 411 5.11 -41.57 -8.64
CA GLN A 411 3.69 -41.93 -8.68
C GLN A 411 2.79 -40.92 -7.93
N ILE A 412 3.29 -40.27 -6.89
CA ILE A 412 2.51 -39.38 -6.02
C ILE A 412 3.18 -38.00 -5.98
N SER A 413 2.53 -37.01 -6.60
CA SER A 413 2.92 -35.60 -6.49
C SER A 413 2.26 -34.92 -5.30
N SER A 414 2.80 -33.76 -4.91
CA SER A 414 2.25 -32.93 -3.84
C SER A 414 2.25 -31.47 -4.33
N PRO A 415 1.27 -31.07 -5.18
CA PRO A 415 1.13 -29.69 -5.66
C PRO A 415 0.57 -28.80 -4.54
N ILE A 416 1.46 -28.32 -3.66
CA ILE A 416 1.11 -27.51 -2.48
C ILE A 416 2.04 -26.31 -2.35
N VAL A 417 1.48 -25.17 -1.98
CA VAL A 417 2.25 -23.98 -1.59
C VAL A 417 2.11 -23.77 -0.08
N PHE A 418 3.23 -23.70 0.63
CA PHE A 418 3.27 -23.23 2.01
C PHE A 418 3.72 -21.77 2.02
N ARG A 419 2.88 -20.86 2.49
CA ARG A 419 3.17 -19.41 2.47
C ARG A 419 2.95 -18.74 3.82
N GLY A 420 3.50 -17.54 3.97
CA GLY A 420 3.38 -16.72 5.16
C GLY A 420 4.59 -15.79 5.35
N PRO A 421 4.52 -14.84 6.31
CA PRO A 421 5.65 -13.99 6.63
C PRO A 421 6.77 -14.79 7.32
N ASN A 422 7.99 -14.55 6.89
CA ASN A 422 9.25 -15.10 7.40
C ASN A 422 10.19 -13.97 7.84
N SER A 423 11.11 -14.29 8.75
CA SER A 423 12.10 -13.37 9.27
C SER A 423 11.53 -12.34 10.25
N THR A 424 12.29 -11.27 10.53
CA THR A 424 12.01 -10.31 11.59
C THR A 424 10.81 -9.40 11.28
N ALA A 425 10.12 -8.99 12.35
CA ALA A 425 9.10 -7.93 12.35
C ALA A 425 9.47 -6.87 13.41
N VAL A 426 8.54 -5.96 13.75
CA VAL A 426 8.81 -4.88 14.73
C VAL A 426 8.30 -5.26 16.12
N GLY A 427 9.20 -5.43 17.08
CA GLY A 427 8.88 -5.57 18.50
C GLY A 427 8.19 -6.89 18.86
N VAL A 428 8.38 -7.94 18.07
CA VAL A 428 7.70 -9.24 18.28
C VAL A 428 8.53 -10.23 19.11
N GLY A 429 9.78 -9.87 19.42
CA GLY A 429 10.67 -10.67 20.27
C GLY A 429 11.13 -11.98 19.61
N ALA A 430 11.77 -12.84 20.42
CA ALA A 430 12.58 -13.95 19.92
C ALA A 430 11.80 -15.00 19.11
N GLN A 431 10.62 -15.42 19.58
CA GLN A 431 9.88 -16.55 19.01
C GLN A 431 9.05 -16.20 17.75
N HIS A 432 9.09 -14.94 17.32
CA HIS A 432 8.32 -14.44 16.18
C HIS A 432 9.21 -13.80 15.11
N SER A 433 10.53 -13.95 15.21
CA SER A 433 11.51 -13.21 14.39
C SER A 433 12.50 -14.11 13.65
N GLN A 434 12.31 -15.43 13.66
CA GLN A 434 13.26 -16.36 13.05
C GLN A 434 13.12 -16.37 11.51
N ASP A 435 14.26 -16.42 10.84
CA ASP A 435 14.35 -16.64 9.39
C ASP A 435 14.58 -18.14 9.10
N PHE A 436 13.70 -18.73 8.30
CA PHE A 436 13.73 -20.16 7.94
C PHE A 436 14.28 -20.44 6.54
N SER A 437 14.86 -19.43 5.90
CA SER A 437 15.41 -19.52 4.54
C SER A 437 16.37 -20.70 4.36
N SER A 438 17.38 -20.83 5.23
CA SER A 438 18.37 -21.91 5.11
C SER A 438 17.78 -23.29 5.44
N TRP A 439 16.88 -23.38 6.43
CA TRP A 439 16.26 -24.64 6.84
C TRP A 439 15.50 -25.30 5.70
N TYR A 440 14.61 -24.54 5.05
CA TYR A 440 13.82 -25.07 3.94
C TYR A 440 14.66 -25.25 2.68
N ALA A 441 15.61 -24.35 2.39
CA ALA A 441 16.47 -24.46 1.21
C ALA A 441 17.41 -25.69 1.26
N GLN A 442 17.70 -26.22 2.45
CA GLN A 442 18.51 -27.43 2.60
C GLN A 442 17.79 -28.71 2.14
N CYS A 443 16.45 -28.74 2.14
CA CYS A 443 15.68 -29.97 1.96
C CYS A 443 15.47 -30.35 0.48
N PRO A 444 15.96 -31.51 -0.01
CA PRO A 444 15.65 -31.99 -1.37
C PRO A 444 14.17 -32.32 -1.56
N GLY A 445 13.69 -32.14 -2.79
CA GLY A 445 12.26 -32.29 -3.14
C GLY A 445 11.42 -31.03 -2.88
N MET A 446 11.98 -30.01 -2.23
CA MET A 446 11.37 -28.69 -2.06
C MET A 446 11.83 -27.72 -3.14
N LYS A 447 10.98 -26.72 -3.39
CA LYS A 447 11.38 -25.42 -3.97
C LYS A 447 11.15 -24.33 -2.94
N VAL A 448 12.04 -23.34 -2.87
CA VAL A 448 11.99 -22.28 -1.85
C VAL A 448 12.16 -20.94 -2.51
N LEU A 449 11.18 -20.06 -2.34
CA LEU A 449 11.11 -18.73 -2.93
C LEU A 449 11.05 -17.67 -1.82
N SER A 450 11.67 -16.52 -2.03
CA SER A 450 11.60 -15.39 -1.10
C SER A 450 11.54 -14.06 -1.86
N PRO A 451 10.32 -13.53 -2.10
CA PRO A 451 10.13 -12.33 -2.92
C PRO A 451 10.57 -11.05 -2.20
N PHE A 452 10.99 -10.06 -2.99
CA PHE A 452 11.30 -8.71 -2.51
C PHE A 452 10.25 -7.68 -2.95
N SER A 453 9.96 -7.61 -4.25
CA SER A 453 9.07 -6.59 -4.82
C SER A 453 7.63 -7.10 -5.03
N SER A 454 6.71 -6.19 -5.39
CA SER A 454 5.35 -6.56 -5.81
C SER A 454 5.33 -7.44 -7.07
N GLU A 455 6.23 -7.19 -8.03
CA GLU A 455 6.37 -8.06 -9.21
C GLU A 455 6.84 -9.47 -8.80
N ASP A 456 7.86 -9.56 -7.94
CA ASP A 456 8.34 -10.85 -7.43
C ASP A 456 7.21 -11.60 -6.72
N ALA A 457 6.50 -10.91 -5.83
CA ALA A 457 5.42 -11.48 -5.04
C ALA A 457 4.30 -12.04 -5.93
N LYS A 458 3.84 -11.27 -6.92
CA LYS A 458 2.79 -11.72 -7.84
C LYS A 458 3.27 -12.85 -8.74
N GLY A 459 4.36 -12.63 -9.47
CA GLY A 459 4.83 -13.55 -10.50
C GLY A 459 5.32 -14.89 -9.94
N LEU A 460 6.06 -14.87 -8.83
CA LEU A 460 6.58 -16.10 -8.21
C LEU A 460 5.49 -16.90 -7.51
N LEU A 461 4.52 -16.25 -6.85
CA LEU A 461 3.43 -16.97 -6.18
C LEU A 461 2.53 -17.68 -7.20
N LYS A 462 2.24 -17.04 -8.34
CA LYS A 462 1.52 -17.68 -9.45
C LYS A 462 2.28 -18.89 -9.99
N THR A 463 3.59 -18.74 -10.22
CA THR A 463 4.45 -19.88 -10.61
C THR A 463 4.43 -20.99 -9.56
N ALA A 464 4.45 -20.66 -8.27
CA ALA A 464 4.37 -21.62 -7.17
C ALA A 464 3.06 -22.39 -7.15
N ILE A 465 1.92 -21.71 -7.29
CA ILE A 465 0.61 -22.34 -7.32
C ILE A 465 0.44 -23.26 -8.53
N ARG A 466 1.13 -22.97 -9.64
CA ARG A 466 1.14 -23.79 -10.87
C ARG A 466 2.13 -24.95 -10.84
N ASP A 467 3.01 -25.05 -9.84
CA ASP A 467 3.99 -26.14 -9.75
C ASP A 467 3.37 -27.45 -9.25
N GLU A 468 3.88 -28.59 -9.70
CA GLU A 468 3.39 -29.92 -9.28
C GLU A 468 4.09 -30.45 -8.01
N ASN A 469 5.00 -29.67 -7.43
CA ASN A 469 5.84 -30.03 -6.29
C ASN A 469 5.60 -29.07 -5.11
N PRO A 470 6.01 -29.43 -3.88
CA PRO A 470 5.86 -28.55 -2.75
C PRO A 470 6.78 -27.33 -2.86
N VAL A 471 6.17 -26.15 -2.70
CA VAL A 471 6.86 -24.86 -2.73
C VAL A 471 6.68 -24.16 -1.38
N VAL A 472 7.79 -23.76 -0.76
CA VAL A 472 7.79 -22.83 0.37
C VAL A 472 7.99 -21.42 -0.14
N PHE A 473 7.09 -20.52 0.25
CA PHE A 473 7.03 -19.14 -0.19
C PHE A 473 7.21 -18.20 1.02
N LEU A 474 8.45 -17.77 1.23
CA LEU A 474 8.90 -17.01 2.40
C LEU A 474 8.72 -15.50 2.17
N GLU A 475 7.57 -14.99 2.56
CA GLU A 475 7.23 -13.57 2.46
C GLU A 475 7.88 -12.77 3.60
N ASN A 476 7.65 -11.46 3.65
CA ASN A 476 8.14 -10.63 4.74
C ASN A 476 7.08 -9.62 5.20
N GLU A 477 6.83 -9.60 6.52
CA GLU A 477 5.79 -8.75 7.10
C GLU A 477 6.00 -7.26 6.79
N LEU A 478 7.25 -6.80 6.88
CA LEU A 478 7.59 -5.39 6.71
C LEU A 478 7.46 -4.93 5.26
N LEU A 479 7.46 -5.85 4.29
CA LEU A 479 7.27 -5.55 2.88
C LEU A 479 5.80 -5.45 2.48
N TYR A 480 4.86 -6.05 3.23
CA TYR A 480 3.44 -6.08 2.85
C TYR A 480 2.83 -4.71 2.53
N GLY A 481 3.18 -3.70 3.31
CA GLY A 481 2.67 -2.33 3.13
C GLY A 481 3.46 -1.48 2.14
N VAL A 482 4.55 -1.99 1.58
CA VAL A 482 5.46 -1.22 0.72
C VAL A 482 4.92 -1.23 -0.72
N PRO A 483 4.67 -0.05 -1.33
CA PRO A 483 4.31 0.05 -2.73
C PRO A 483 5.54 -0.04 -3.63
N PHE A 484 5.44 -0.83 -4.69
CA PHE A 484 6.41 -0.90 -5.78
C PHE A 484 5.74 -0.51 -7.10
N ASP A 485 6.55 0.00 -8.01
CA ASP A 485 6.16 0.18 -9.40
C ASP A 485 5.93 -1.20 -10.07
N MET A 486 4.87 -1.33 -10.86
CA MET A 486 4.52 -2.54 -11.61
C MET A 486 4.59 -2.27 -13.11
N SER A 487 5.32 -3.10 -13.85
CA SER A 487 5.28 -3.12 -15.31
C SER A 487 3.90 -3.48 -15.86
N GLU A 488 3.59 -3.02 -17.07
CA GLU A 488 2.38 -3.46 -17.78
C GLU A 488 2.30 -4.97 -17.92
N GLU A 489 3.45 -5.64 -18.05
CA GLU A 489 3.53 -7.11 -18.08
C GLU A 489 3.15 -7.69 -16.72
N ALA A 490 3.71 -7.17 -15.62
CA ALA A 490 3.39 -7.64 -14.27
C ALA A 490 1.93 -7.41 -13.87
N MET A 491 1.23 -6.46 -14.51
CA MET A 491 -0.19 -6.24 -14.27
C MET A 491 -1.10 -7.30 -14.90
N LYS A 492 -0.64 -8.08 -15.87
CA LYS A 492 -1.46 -9.12 -16.54
C LYS A 492 -1.70 -10.35 -15.66
N ASP A 493 -2.83 -11.02 -15.91
CA ASP A 493 -3.24 -12.24 -15.20
C ASP A 493 -2.38 -13.47 -15.57
N ASP A 494 -1.66 -13.43 -16.69
CA ASP A 494 -0.77 -14.51 -17.14
C ASP A 494 0.70 -14.27 -16.77
N PHE A 495 1.01 -13.18 -16.04
CA PHE A 495 2.35 -12.88 -15.58
C PHE A 495 2.91 -13.98 -14.67
N LEU A 496 4.08 -14.49 -15.03
CA LEU A 496 4.81 -15.51 -14.28
C LEU A 496 6.28 -15.14 -14.24
N ILE A 497 6.92 -15.41 -13.10
CA ILE A 497 8.38 -15.36 -12.98
C ILE A 497 8.90 -16.80 -12.84
N PRO A 498 9.85 -17.23 -13.67
CA PRO A 498 10.43 -18.57 -13.55
C PRO A 498 11.19 -18.71 -12.22
N MET A 499 11.03 -19.87 -11.57
CA MET A 499 11.83 -20.23 -10.39
C MET A 499 13.28 -20.54 -10.80
N GLY A 500 14.21 -20.30 -9.90
CA GLY A 500 15.65 -20.50 -10.14
C GLY A 500 16.29 -19.44 -11.03
N VAL A 501 15.63 -18.30 -11.25
CA VAL A 501 16.16 -17.17 -12.03
C VAL A 501 16.24 -15.94 -11.13
N ALA A 502 17.46 -15.45 -10.90
CA ALA A 502 17.69 -14.24 -10.14
C ALA A 502 17.42 -12.99 -10.99
N LYS A 503 17.33 -11.82 -10.35
CA LYS A 503 17.22 -10.52 -11.02
C LYS A 503 18.36 -9.62 -10.58
N VAL A 504 19.05 -9.03 -11.55
CA VAL A 504 19.95 -7.89 -11.28
C VAL A 504 19.06 -6.66 -11.10
N GLU A 505 18.93 -6.18 -9.86
CA GLU A 505 18.13 -4.99 -9.52
C GLU A 505 18.86 -3.69 -9.86
N ARG A 506 20.19 -3.74 -9.83
CA ARG A 506 21.08 -2.62 -10.14
C ARG A 506 22.35 -3.16 -10.77
N ASP A 507 22.72 -2.65 -11.94
CA ASP A 507 24.00 -2.96 -12.58
C ASP A 507 25.15 -2.23 -11.86
N GLY A 508 26.34 -2.83 -11.88
CA GLY A 508 27.55 -2.27 -11.28
C GLY A 508 28.80 -3.06 -11.66
N ASN A 509 29.98 -2.50 -11.36
CA ASN A 509 31.26 -3.01 -11.88
C ASN A 509 32.37 -3.19 -10.85
N HIS A 510 32.18 -2.79 -9.58
CA HIS A 510 33.23 -2.89 -8.57
C HIS A 510 33.00 -4.00 -7.56
N ILE A 511 31.75 -4.31 -7.23
CA ILE A 511 31.42 -5.35 -6.26
C ILE A 511 30.02 -5.93 -6.50
N THR A 512 29.87 -7.23 -6.29
CA THR A 512 28.57 -7.92 -6.34
C THR A 512 27.98 -8.03 -4.93
N LEU A 513 26.74 -7.59 -4.77
CA LEU A 513 25.92 -7.76 -3.56
C LEU A 513 24.79 -8.75 -3.86
N VAL A 514 24.79 -9.91 -3.22
CA VAL A 514 23.73 -10.93 -3.39
C VAL A 514 22.82 -10.94 -2.19
N SER A 515 21.51 -10.83 -2.42
CA SER A 515 20.52 -10.80 -1.36
C SER A 515 19.15 -11.32 -1.80
N PHE A 516 18.20 -11.37 -0.86
CA PHE A 516 16.83 -11.80 -1.06
C PHE A 516 15.91 -11.13 -0.03
N SER A 517 14.59 -11.20 -0.28
CA SER A 517 13.59 -10.58 0.58
C SER A 517 13.90 -9.10 0.88
N ARG A 518 13.60 -8.64 2.10
CA ARG A 518 13.82 -7.25 2.52
C ARG A 518 15.28 -6.79 2.45
N MET A 519 16.25 -7.70 2.51
CA MET A 519 17.67 -7.34 2.47
C MET A 519 18.13 -6.82 1.10
N VAL A 520 17.34 -7.06 0.04
CA VAL A 520 17.56 -6.41 -1.27
C VAL A 520 17.44 -4.89 -1.14
N GLN A 521 16.45 -4.37 -0.39
CA GLN A 521 16.34 -2.92 -0.13
C GLN A 521 17.55 -2.40 0.64
N VAL A 522 18.04 -3.16 1.63
CA VAL A 522 19.23 -2.78 2.41
C VAL A 522 20.46 -2.65 1.49
N CYS A 523 20.59 -3.53 0.49
CA CYS A 523 21.64 -3.44 -0.52
C CYS A 523 21.46 -2.24 -1.46
N LEU A 524 20.22 -1.95 -1.88
CA LEU A 524 19.91 -0.79 -2.72
C LEU A 524 20.26 0.52 -2.02
N ASP A 525 19.84 0.68 -0.75
CA ASP A 525 20.14 1.84 0.08
C ASP A 525 21.66 1.98 0.30
N ALA A 526 22.38 0.87 0.53
CA ALA A 526 23.83 0.87 0.67
C ALA A 526 24.52 1.28 -0.64
N ALA A 527 24.03 0.81 -1.79
CA ALA A 527 24.61 1.13 -3.09
C ALA A 527 24.46 2.61 -3.46
N GLU A 528 23.38 3.27 -3.06
CA GLU A 528 23.23 4.72 -3.24
C GLU A 528 24.32 5.52 -2.51
N GLU A 529 24.69 5.10 -1.30
CA GLU A 529 25.77 5.74 -0.54
C GLU A 529 27.17 5.36 -1.04
N LEU A 530 27.36 4.10 -1.47
CA LEU A 530 28.61 3.64 -2.08
C LEU A 530 28.91 4.38 -3.39
N GLU A 531 27.90 4.66 -4.21
CA GLU A 531 28.06 5.39 -5.47
C GLU A 531 28.62 6.81 -5.22
N LYS A 532 28.18 7.48 -4.14
CA LYS A 532 28.72 8.79 -3.72
C LYS A 532 30.19 8.73 -3.32
N MET A 533 30.69 7.53 -3.00
CA MET A 533 32.09 7.25 -2.67
C MET A 533 32.88 6.71 -3.87
N GLY A 534 32.26 6.66 -5.06
CA GLY A 534 32.87 6.13 -6.29
C GLY A 534 32.83 4.62 -6.40
N VAL A 535 32.06 3.92 -5.57
CA VAL A 535 31.92 2.45 -5.60
C VAL A 535 30.57 2.07 -6.23
N SER A 536 30.64 1.56 -7.47
CA SER A 536 29.48 1.05 -8.20
C SER A 536 29.24 -0.44 -7.89
N ALA A 537 28.24 -0.71 -7.05
CA ALA A 537 27.83 -2.06 -6.65
C ALA A 537 26.73 -2.64 -7.57
N GLU A 538 26.93 -3.86 -8.05
CA GLU A 538 25.91 -4.68 -8.70
C GLU A 538 25.07 -5.40 -7.63
N ILE A 539 23.75 -5.39 -7.76
CA ILE A 539 22.83 -5.99 -6.78
C ILE A 539 22.02 -7.10 -7.42
N ILE A 540 22.14 -8.31 -6.87
CA ILE A 540 21.41 -9.49 -7.28
C ILE A 540 20.34 -9.82 -6.23
N ASN A 541 19.08 -9.80 -6.65
CA ASN A 541 17.94 -10.36 -5.94
C ASN A 541 17.77 -11.83 -6.36
N LEU A 542 18.02 -12.76 -5.44
CA LEU A 542 18.00 -14.19 -5.73
C LEU A 542 16.63 -14.68 -6.21
N ARG A 543 15.54 -14.14 -5.66
CA ARG A 543 14.14 -14.62 -5.80
C ARG A 543 13.90 -16.04 -5.31
N SER A 544 14.67 -17.00 -5.80
CA SER A 544 14.64 -18.42 -5.44
C SER A 544 15.86 -18.76 -4.60
N LEU A 545 15.62 -19.42 -3.47
CA LEU A 545 16.65 -19.95 -2.58
C LEU A 545 16.93 -21.44 -2.84
N ARG A 546 15.96 -22.15 -3.44
CA ARG A 546 16.15 -23.53 -3.90
C ARG A 546 15.28 -23.81 -5.13
N PRO A 547 15.89 -24.18 -6.27
CA PRO A 547 17.28 -23.90 -6.61
C PRO A 547 17.51 -22.38 -6.68
N PHE A 548 18.71 -21.90 -6.32
CA PHE A 548 19.09 -20.51 -6.57
C PHE A 548 19.98 -20.42 -7.83
N ASP A 549 20.01 -19.24 -8.43
CA ASP A 549 20.69 -18.98 -9.71
C ASP A 549 22.19 -18.70 -9.51
N MET A 550 22.98 -19.77 -9.40
CA MET A 550 24.44 -19.65 -9.27
C MET A 550 25.10 -19.09 -10.54
N GLU A 551 24.50 -19.25 -11.72
CA GLU A 551 25.09 -18.76 -12.96
C GLU A 551 25.11 -17.23 -12.97
N THR A 552 23.99 -16.58 -12.63
CA THR A 552 23.95 -15.11 -12.51
C THR A 552 24.95 -14.58 -11.48
N ILE A 553 25.14 -15.29 -10.36
CA ILE A 553 26.15 -14.90 -9.34
C ILE A 553 27.57 -15.00 -9.92
N LYS A 554 27.94 -16.13 -10.54
CA LYS A 554 29.28 -16.32 -11.11
C LYS A 554 29.62 -15.27 -12.16
N GLN A 555 28.70 -14.98 -13.09
CA GLN A 555 28.92 -13.98 -14.13
C GLN A 555 29.13 -12.58 -13.54
N SER A 556 28.37 -12.25 -12.49
CA SER A 556 28.55 -11.00 -11.76
C SER A 556 29.91 -10.93 -11.06
N VAL A 557 30.32 -11.99 -10.36
CA VAL A 557 31.62 -12.05 -9.68
C VAL A 557 32.78 -11.97 -10.66
N MET A 558 32.70 -12.62 -11.82
CA MET A 558 33.72 -12.52 -12.87
C MET A 558 33.85 -11.10 -13.45
N LYS A 559 32.77 -10.31 -13.39
CA LYS A 559 32.75 -8.90 -13.80
C LYS A 559 33.31 -7.97 -12.73
N THR A 560 32.98 -8.22 -11.46
CA THR A 560 33.25 -7.27 -10.35
C THR A 560 34.44 -7.65 -9.48
N ASN A 561 34.91 -8.89 -9.57
CA ASN A 561 36.00 -9.48 -8.79
C ASN A 561 35.78 -9.57 -7.27
N HIS A 562 34.61 -9.14 -6.76
CA HIS A 562 34.32 -9.06 -5.32
C HIS A 562 32.87 -9.48 -5.04
N LEU A 563 32.65 -10.13 -3.90
CA LEU A 563 31.33 -10.61 -3.51
C LEU A 563 31.04 -10.39 -2.03
N VAL A 564 29.86 -9.82 -1.74
CA VAL A 564 29.27 -9.77 -0.40
C VAL A 564 27.86 -10.34 -0.44
N THR A 565 27.56 -11.30 0.44
CA THR A 565 26.20 -11.81 0.61
C THR A 565 25.51 -11.10 1.78
N VAL A 566 24.25 -10.71 1.62
CA VAL A 566 23.48 -10.01 2.65
C VAL A 566 22.17 -10.74 2.94
N GLU A 567 21.98 -11.21 4.17
CA GLU A 567 20.77 -11.90 4.61
C GLU A 567 20.32 -11.44 6.01
N ASN A 568 19.04 -11.59 6.34
CA ASN A 568 18.52 -11.18 7.66
C ASN A 568 18.59 -12.31 8.70
N GLY A 569 18.69 -13.56 8.22
CA GLY A 569 18.83 -14.75 9.06
C GLY A 569 20.14 -14.78 9.82
N TRP A 570 20.27 -15.75 10.74
CA TRP A 570 21.49 -15.94 11.50
C TRP A 570 22.67 -16.33 10.61
N HIS A 571 23.85 -15.86 11.01
CA HIS A 571 25.07 -16.02 10.24
C HIS A 571 25.54 -17.49 10.11
N PHE A 572 25.51 -18.29 11.17
CA PHE A 572 25.89 -19.70 11.12
C PHE A 572 24.91 -20.53 10.27
N CYS A 573 25.45 -21.21 9.24
CA CYS A 573 24.65 -22.01 8.29
C CYS A 573 23.50 -21.23 7.63
N GLY A 574 23.68 -19.93 7.40
CA GLY A 574 22.79 -19.10 6.58
C GLY A 574 22.92 -19.38 5.09
N VAL A 575 22.08 -18.75 4.27
CA VAL A 575 22.09 -18.91 2.79
C VAL A 575 23.42 -18.40 2.20
N GLY A 576 23.99 -17.34 2.77
CA GLY A 576 25.28 -16.81 2.35
C GLY A 576 26.41 -17.81 2.48
N ALA A 577 26.34 -18.77 3.42
CA ALA A 577 27.35 -19.81 3.56
C ALA A 577 27.39 -20.74 2.33
N GLU A 578 26.23 -21.11 1.80
CA GLU A 578 26.11 -21.95 0.60
C GLU A 578 26.60 -21.21 -0.64
N ILE A 579 26.28 -19.92 -0.77
CA ILE A 579 26.77 -19.08 -1.87
C ILE A 579 28.31 -19.00 -1.82
N CYS A 580 28.89 -18.71 -0.66
CA CYS A 580 30.35 -18.69 -0.49
C CYS A 580 31.00 -20.01 -0.90
N ALA A 581 30.44 -21.14 -0.45
CA ALA A 581 30.97 -22.47 -0.77
C ALA A 581 30.91 -22.76 -2.28
N GLN A 582 29.76 -22.55 -2.91
CA GLN A 582 29.61 -22.83 -4.33
C GLN A 582 30.41 -21.87 -5.23
N VAL A 583 30.61 -20.60 -4.83
CA VAL A 583 31.50 -19.69 -5.57
C VAL A 583 32.94 -20.19 -5.50
N MET A 584 33.40 -20.59 -4.30
CA MET A 584 34.74 -21.17 -4.07
C MET A 584 34.96 -22.46 -4.85
N GLU A 585 33.92 -23.28 -5.04
CA GLU A 585 33.97 -24.53 -5.80
C GLU A 585 33.80 -24.34 -7.32
N SER A 586 33.64 -23.10 -7.79
CA SER A 586 33.36 -22.77 -9.19
C SER A 586 34.52 -22.06 -9.90
N GLU A 587 34.38 -21.93 -11.21
CA GLU A 587 35.30 -21.15 -12.05
C GLU A 587 35.35 -19.64 -11.70
N ALA A 588 34.38 -19.12 -10.95
CA ALA A 588 34.41 -17.73 -10.48
C ALA A 588 35.43 -17.49 -9.37
N PHE A 589 35.92 -18.56 -8.71
CA PHE A 589 36.94 -18.45 -7.66
C PHE A 589 38.22 -17.75 -8.16
N ASP A 590 38.69 -18.09 -9.36
CA ASP A 590 39.92 -17.52 -9.93
C ASP A 590 39.80 -16.02 -10.28
N TYR A 591 38.58 -15.48 -10.25
CA TYR A 591 38.28 -14.07 -10.51
C TYR A 591 38.13 -13.25 -9.23
N LEU A 592 38.12 -13.87 -8.05
CA LEU A 592 38.02 -13.15 -6.78
C LEU A 592 39.35 -12.48 -6.45
N ASP A 593 39.34 -11.14 -6.34
CA ASP A 593 40.50 -10.36 -5.90
C ASP A 593 40.59 -10.28 -4.37
N ALA A 594 39.53 -10.65 -3.67
CA ALA A 594 39.41 -10.61 -2.22
C ALA A 594 38.36 -11.64 -1.71
N PRO A 595 38.38 -12.02 -0.42
CA PRO A 595 37.54 -13.11 0.08
C PRO A 595 36.06 -12.74 0.11
N VAL A 596 35.17 -13.70 -0.18
CA VAL A 596 33.73 -13.48 -0.05
C VAL A 596 33.35 -13.17 1.41
N LEU A 597 32.75 -12.01 1.66
CA LEU A 597 32.29 -11.61 2.99
C LEU A 597 30.77 -11.73 3.13
N ARG A 598 30.31 -11.87 4.38
CA ARG A 598 28.88 -12.06 4.69
C ARG A 598 28.40 -11.02 5.69
N VAL A 599 27.23 -10.46 5.40
CA VAL A 599 26.46 -9.61 6.31
C VAL A 599 25.19 -10.38 6.66
N ALA A 600 24.99 -10.64 7.95
CA ALA A 600 23.88 -11.44 8.45
C ALA A 600 23.34 -10.88 9.76
N GLY A 601 22.16 -11.36 10.19
CA GLY A 601 21.62 -11.09 11.52
C GLY A 601 22.58 -11.57 12.61
N VAL A 602 22.65 -10.81 13.71
CA VAL A 602 23.50 -11.14 14.85
C VAL A 602 23.05 -12.48 15.44
N GLU A 603 23.99 -13.32 15.86
CA GLU A 603 23.73 -14.67 16.39
C GLU A 603 23.18 -14.65 17.83
N VAL A 604 21.99 -14.07 17.97
CA VAL A 604 21.19 -14.03 19.19
C VAL A 604 19.72 -14.27 18.86
N PRO A 605 18.93 -14.84 19.79
CA PRO A 605 17.48 -14.74 19.71
C PRO A 605 17.07 -13.26 19.69
N MET A 606 16.11 -12.88 18.82
CA MET A 606 15.77 -11.48 18.60
C MET A 606 15.36 -10.76 19.90
N PRO A 607 16.09 -9.73 20.35
CA PRO A 607 15.73 -8.97 21.53
C PRO A 607 14.52 -8.07 21.27
N TYR A 608 13.67 -7.86 22.29
CA TYR A 608 12.49 -6.98 22.18
C TYR A 608 12.82 -5.48 22.29
N ALA A 609 13.86 -5.11 23.04
CA ALA A 609 14.19 -3.71 23.27
C ALA A 609 14.62 -3.06 21.94
N HIS A 610 13.93 -2.01 21.52
CA HIS A 610 14.10 -1.36 20.20
C HIS A 610 15.57 -1.09 19.81
N ASN A 611 16.38 -0.60 20.74
CA ASN A 611 17.81 -0.34 20.50
C ASN A 611 18.61 -1.62 20.22
N LEU A 612 18.28 -2.73 20.89
CA LEU A 612 18.89 -4.03 20.67
C LEU A 612 18.34 -4.73 19.43
N GLU A 613 17.02 -4.62 19.17
CA GLU A 613 16.37 -5.18 17.98
C GLU A 613 16.94 -4.57 16.70
N THR A 614 17.16 -3.25 16.71
CA THR A 614 17.81 -2.52 15.61
C THR A 614 19.26 -2.99 15.43
N ALA A 615 20.00 -3.16 16.53
CA ALA A 615 21.40 -3.57 16.49
C ALA A 615 21.60 -5.05 16.11
N ALA A 616 20.57 -5.88 16.24
CA ALA A 616 20.62 -7.30 15.90
C ALA A 616 20.39 -7.57 14.40
N GLN A 617 19.92 -6.59 13.64
CA GLN A 617 19.57 -6.72 12.22
C GLN A 617 20.60 -6.00 11.33
N PRO A 618 20.88 -6.50 10.11
CA PRO A 618 21.71 -5.79 9.15
C PRO A 618 21.14 -4.42 8.79
N THR A 619 22.03 -3.44 8.70
CA THR A 619 21.71 -2.10 8.21
C THR A 619 22.53 -1.76 6.96
N PRO A 620 22.14 -0.74 6.17
CA PRO A 620 22.95 -0.29 5.04
C PRO A 620 24.38 0.09 5.46
N GLN A 621 24.56 0.59 6.69
CA GLN A 621 25.88 0.96 7.21
C GLN A 621 26.77 -0.25 7.51
N ASP A 622 26.19 -1.40 7.85
CA ASP A 622 26.95 -2.64 8.03
C ASP A 622 27.41 -3.18 6.67
N VAL A 623 26.56 -3.11 5.65
CA VAL A 623 26.92 -3.44 4.26
C VAL A 623 28.05 -2.55 3.77
N ILE A 624 27.92 -1.22 3.88
CA ILE A 624 28.97 -0.26 3.49
C ILE A 624 30.29 -0.54 4.23
N ARG A 625 30.23 -0.85 5.53
CA ARG A 625 31.42 -1.16 6.33
C ARG A 625 32.13 -2.41 5.85
N VAL A 626 31.38 -3.44 5.46
CA VAL A 626 31.93 -4.69 4.91
C VAL A 626 32.49 -4.46 3.51
N VAL A 627 31.77 -3.78 2.64
CA VAL A 627 32.23 -3.44 1.29
C VAL A 627 33.55 -2.67 1.31
N LYS A 628 33.75 -1.74 2.26
CA LYS A 628 35.00 -0.97 2.39
C LYS A 628 36.23 -1.76 2.85
N ARG A 629 36.07 -3.01 3.27
CA ARG A 629 37.19 -3.88 3.66
C ARG A 629 37.80 -4.58 2.44
N GLU A 630 37.01 -4.68 1.40
CA GLU A 630 37.36 -5.10 0.04
C GLU A 630 37.80 -3.84 -0.73
#